data_AF-A0A2D9LVG5-F1
#
_entry.id   AF-A0A2D9LVG5-F1
#
_cell.length_a   1.000
_cell.length_b   1.000
_cell.length_c   1.000
_cell.angle_alpha   90.00
_cell.angle_beta   90.00
_cell.angle_gamma   90.00
#
_symmetry.space_group_name_H-M   'P 1'
#
loop_
_entity.id
_entity.type
_entity.pdbx_description
1 polymer ?
#
loop_
_entity_poly.entity_id
_entity_poly.type
_entity_poly.pdbx_seq_one_letter_code
_entity_poly.pdbx_strand_id
1 'polypeptide(L)' 'MIKFGVCLPSFQGASSRPHTIDFDGLESIALRAEELGCDSLWAADHVMLRREGGMHEVGRILAHWHLPRAAFVWAL' A
#
# COMPACT_ATOMS: atom_id res chain seq x y z
N MET A 1 15.87 17.98 8.35
CA MET A 1 15.26 17.94 7.00
C MET A 1 13.92 17.22 7.14
N ILE A 2 12.84 17.73 6.53
CA ILE A 2 11.52 17.12 6.61
C ILE A 2 11.49 15.91 5.67
N LYS A 3 10.89 14.80 6.12
CA LYS A 3 10.66 13.60 5.32
C LYS A 3 9.17 13.46 4.99
N PHE A 4 8.86 12.99 3.79
CA PHE A 4 7.49 12.79 3.33
C PHE A 4 7.23 11.32 3.03
N GLY A 5 6.12 10.80 3.55
CA GLY A 5 5.68 9.43 3.32
C GLY A 5 4.27 9.39 2.73
N VAL A 6 3.96 8.31 2.04
CA VAL A 6 2.62 8.05 1.48
C VAL A 6 2.04 6.81 2.15
N CYS A 7 0.81 6.93 2.64
CA CYS A 7 0.02 5.78 3.10
C CYS A 7 -0.85 5.28 1.96
N LEU A 8 -0.62 4.03 1.55
CA LEU A 8 -1.37 3.34 0.52
C LEU A 8 -2.81 3.13 1.01
N PRO A 9 -3.82 3.37 0.16
CA PRO A 9 -5.22 3.24 0.53
C PRO A 9 -5.66 1.76 0.59
N SER A 10 -5.07 0.98 1.50
CA SER A 10 -5.33 -0.44 1.71
C SER A 10 -6.52 -0.72 2.65
N PHE A 11 -7.09 0.32 3.26
CA PHE A 11 -8.21 0.21 4.20
C PHE A 11 -9.54 -0.01 3.46
N GLN A 12 -9.95 -1.28 3.40
CA GLN A 12 -11.32 -1.64 3.08
C GLN A 12 -12.26 -1.18 4.21
N GLY A 13 -13.15 -0.22 3.94
CA GLY A 13 -14.24 0.18 4.85
C GLY A 13 -14.30 1.66 5.27
N ALA A 14 -13.25 2.46 5.02
CA ALA A 14 -13.27 3.90 5.29
C ALA A 14 -13.77 4.76 4.10
N SER A 15 -14.11 4.13 2.96
CA SER A 15 -14.62 4.80 1.76
C SER A 15 -15.80 4.05 1.15
N SER A 16 -16.63 4.76 0.38
CA SER A 16 -17.82 4.24 -0.32
C SER A 16 -17.53 3.38 -1.56
N ARG A 17 -16.26 3.08 -1.83
CA ARG A 17 -15.78 2.35 -3.02
C ARG A 17 -15.79 0.83 -2.78
N PRO A 18 -15.84 0.01 -3.86
CA PRO A 18 -16.17 -1.41 -3.74
C PRO A 18 -15.22 -2.18 -2.82
N HIS A 19 -15.73 -3.27 -2.23
CA HIS A 19 -15.07 -4.18 -1.28
C HIS A 19 -13.90 -4.99 -1.89
N THR A 20 -13.10 -4.35 -2.74
CA THR A 20 -11.96 -4.90 -3.45
C THR A 20 -10.77 -3.99 -3.32
N ILE A 21 -9.63 -4.58 -2.99
CA ILE A 21 -8.36 -3.90 -3.13
C ILE A 21 -8.00 -3.89 -4.61
N ASP A 22 -7.74 -2.68 -5.10
CA ASP A 22 -7.23 -2.41 -6.44
C ASP A 22 -5.70 -2.45 -6.39
N PHE A 23 -5.12 -3.63 -6.61
CA PHE A 23 -3.67 -3.82 -6.52
C PHE A 23 -2.90 -3.00 -7.56
N ASP A 24 -3.42 -2.91 -8.79
CA ASP A 24 -2.82 -2.12 -9.86
C ASP A 24 -2.84 -0.61 -9.51
N GLY A 25 -3.95 -0.15 -8.90
CA GLY A 25 -4.06 1.20 -8.38
C GLY A 25 -3.06 1.49 -7.24
N LEU A 26 -2.87 0.54 -6.32
CA LEU A 26 -1.87 0.69 -5.25
C LEU A 26 -0.44 0.73 -5.80
N GLU A 27 -0.12 -0.11 -6.80
CA GLU A 27 1.18 -0.11 -7.47
C GLU A 27 1.43 1.23 -8.17
N SER A 28 0.45 1.75 -8.89
CA SER A 28 0.55 3.05 -9.55
C SER A 28 0.83 4.19 -8.57
N ILE A 29 0.18 4.19 -7.39
CA ILE A 29 0.44 5.17 -6.33
C ILE A 29 1.87 5.03 -5.80
N ALA A 30 2.32 3.79 -5.57
CA ALA A 30 3.66 3.51 -5.04
C ALA A 30 4.76 3.98 -6.00
N LEU A 31 4.65 3.65 -7.29
CA LEU A 31 5.55 4.12 -8.34
C LEU A 31 5.55 5.65 -8.44
N ARG A 32 4.37 6.28 -8.33
CA ARG A 32 4.29 7.74 -8.37
C ARG A 32 4.95 8.41 -7.15
N ALA A 33 4.82 7.82 -5.96
CA ALA A 33 5.48 8.32 -4.76
C ALA A 33 7.01 8.23 -4.88
N GLU A 34 7.51 7.15 -5.49
CA GLU A 34 8.92 6.95 -5.80
C GLU A 34 9.44 8.03 -6.77
N GLU A 35 8.72 8.30 -7.87
CA GLU A 35 9.06 9.36 -8.84
C GLU A 35 9.11 10.75 -8.19
N LEU A 36 8.23 11.01 -7.22
CA LEU A 36 8.17 12.28 -6.49
C LEU A 36 9.23 12.39 -5.38
N GLY A 37 10.00 11.33 -5.14
CA GLY A 37 11.07 11.30 -4.14
C GLY A 37 10.56 11.19 -2.70
N CYS A 38 9.40 10.58 -2.47
CA CYS A 38 8.93 10.27 -1.12
C CYS A 38 9.91 9.32 -0.40
N ASP A 39 10.10 9.54 0.89
CA ASP A 39 11.07 8.79 1.72
C ASP A 39 10.54 7.42 2.17
N SER A 40 9.21 7.26 2.24
CA SER A 40 8.60 6.03 2.76
C SER A 40 7.22 5.75 2.18
N LEU A 41 6.90 4.46 2.10
CA LEU A 41 5.58 3.95 1.78
C LEU A 41 5.03 3.19 2.98
N TRP A 42 3.78 3.46 3.31
CA TRP A 42 3.09 2.87 4.44
C TRP A 42 1.89 2.10 3.94
N ALA A 43 1.65 0.94 4.52
CA ALA A 43 0.42 0.19 4.29
C ALA A 43 -0.02 -0.46 5.59
N ALA A 44 -1.31 -0.80 5.67
CA ALA A 44 -1.78 -1.67 6.74
C ALA A 44 -1.01 -2.99 6.68
N ASP A 45 -0.70 -3.58 7.83
CA ASP A 45 -0.01 -4.86 7.91
C ASP A 45 -0.74 -5.97 7.12
N HIS A 46 -2.06 -5.88 7.14
CA HIS A 46 -2.95 -6.84 6.53
C HIS A 46 -3.98 -6.20 5.61
N VAL A 47 -4.29 -6.93 4.54
CA VAL A 47 -5.36 -6.62 3.62
C VAL A 47 -6.41 -7.72 3.62
N MET A 48 -7.67 -7.32 3.73
CA MET A 48 -8.81 -8.24 3.67
C MET A 48 -9.15 -8.54 2.21
N LEU A 49 -9.08 -9.82 1.83
CA LEU A 49 -9.52 -10.31 0.53
C LEU A 49 -11.00 -10.72 0.57
N ARG A 50 -11.87 -9.85 0.05
CA ARG A 50 -13.23 -10.16 -0.45
C ARG A 50 -14.04 -11.18 0.41
N ARG A 51 -14.86 -11.99 -0.27
CA ARG A 51 -15.96 -12.83 0.20
C ARG A 51 -15.52 -14.13 0.90
N GLU A 52 -14.24 -14.47 0.80
CA GLU A 52 -13.66 -15.69 1.37
C GLU A 52 -13.12 -15.49 2.80
N GLY A 53 -13.08 -14.25 3.30
CA GLY A 53 -12.60 -13.95 4.66
C GLY A 53 -11.09 -14.14 4.83
N GLY A 54 -10.34 -14.24 3.73
CA GLY A 54 -8.89 -14.38 3.74
C GLY A 54 -8.21 -13.06 4.08
N MET A 55 -7.19 -13.12 4.92
CA MET A 55 -6.31 -11.99 5.24
C MET A 55 -4.94 -12.25 4.60
N HIS A 56 -4.45 -11.31 3.80
CA HIS A 56 -3.11 -11.38 3.24
C HIS A 56 -2.20 -10.35 3.90
N GLU A 57 -0.98 -10.77 4.20
CA GLU A 57 0.08 -9.87 4.63
C GLU A 57 0.48 -8.97 3.46
N VAL A 58 0.45 -7.65 3.68
CA VAL A 58 0.75 -6.67 2.64
C VAL A 58 2.22 -6.73 2.20
N GLY A 59 3.13 -7.11 3.10
CA GLY A 59 4.55 -7.28 2.77
C GLY A 59 4.78 -8.22 1.59
N ARG A 60 3.97 -9.28 1.45
CA ARG A 60 4.07 -10.22 0.34
C ARG A 60 3.64 -9.63 -0.99
N ILE A 61 2.66 -8.72 -0.99
CA ILE A 61 2.20 -8.01 -2.18
C ILE A 61 3.25 -6.99 -2.62
N LEU A 62 3.75 -6.21 -1.67
CA LEU A 62 4.75 -5.16 -1.93
C LEU A 62 6.09 -5.71 -2.40
N ALA A 63 6.47 -6.93 -1.97
CA ALA A 63 7.70 -7.59 -2.40
C ALA A 63 7.77 -7.82 -3.93
N HIS A 64 6.64 -7.76 -4.63
CA HIS A 64 6.60 -7.87 -6.10
C HIS A 64 6.85 -6.54 -6.81
N TRP A 65 6.85 -5.40 -6.09
CA TRP A 65 7.08 -4.09 -6.68
C TRP A 65 8.54 -3.68 -6.58
N HIS A 66 9.10 -3.21 -7.68
CA HIS A 66 10.49 -2.74 -7.73
C HIS A 66 10.58 -1.24 -7.40
N LEU A 67 10.76 -0.93 -6.11
CA LEU A 67 10.86 0.45 -5.60
C LEU A 67 12.25 0.68 -4.97
N PRO A 68 13.20 1.32 -5.67
CA PRO A 68 14.60 1.37 -5.25
C PRO A 68 14.91 2.37 -4.12
N ARG A 69 14.05 3.37 -3.85
CA ARG A 69 14.33 4.43 -2.86
C ARG A 69 13.40 4.40 -1.66
N ALA A 70 12.11 4.14 -1.84
CA ALA A 70 11.14 4.17 -0.74
C ALA A 70 11.36 3.00 0.23
N ALA A 71 11.47 3.31 1.53
CA ALA A 71 11.41 2.29 2.57
C ALA A 71 9.96 1.90 2.87
N PHE A 72 9.69 0.60 2.98
CA PHE A 72 8.37 0.10 3.41
C PHE A 72 8.25 0.17 4.93
N VAL A 73 7.13 0.70 5.42
CA VAL A 73 6.80 0.76 6.85
C VAL A 73 5.41 0.17 7.06
N TRP A 74 5.33 -0.84 7.92
CA TRP A 74 4.08 -1.50 8.28
C TRP A 74 3.44 -0.73 9.44
N ALA A 75 2.21 -0.27 9.24
CA ALA A 75 1.41 0.32 10.32
C ALA A 75 0.58 -0.77 11.01
N LEU A 76 0.75 -0.89 12.33
CA LEU A 76 0.00 -1.78 13.23
C LEU A 76 -1.48 -1.40 13.31
#